data_AF-N9NVB5-F1
#
_entry.id   AF-N9NVB5-F1
#
_cell.length_a   1.000
_cell.length_b   1.000
_cell.length_c   1.000
_cell.angle_alpha   90.00
_cell.angle_beta   90.00
_cell.angle_gamma   90.00
#
_symmetry.space_group_name_H-M   'P 1'
#
loop_
_entity.id
_entity.type
_entity.pdbx_description
1 polymer ?
#
loop_
_entity_poly.entity_id
_entity_poly.type
_entity_poly.pdbx_seq_one_letter_code
_entity_poly.pdbx_strand_id
1 'polypeptide(L)'
;MINLDQIRNLFIGLETKYPTRLGTNIRQCYLDSTASSLAFLPSVNFINDYLKYYANVHSDSHNSAKISTQLFEWSANEILKLVNADPEIYTCIFLGSGATAAINRASQILRQINPKPRVLVSLMEHHSNDLPHRQRSEVTHLSLLDTPTGLGGIDIEKLEQELKTKDVSYVAVTGVSNVTGIINPIEKIAKLAHSYDSYIIIDAAQMGPHMPIDLAICKADALVLAGHKMYAPSSPGVLIIKKVLLDSSKPIDLGGGMVTDVS
;
A
#
# COMPACT_ATOMS: atom_id res chain seq x y z
N MET A 1 -3.46 4.28 -29.88
CA MET A 1 -4.82 4.61 -29.41
C MET A 1 -5.33 3.42 -28.62
N ILE A 2 -5.80 3.60 -27.40
CA ILE A 2 -6.26 2.50 -26.54
C ILE A 2 -7.68 2.10 -26.99
N ASN A 3 -7.89 0.82 -27.32
CA ASN A 3 -9.21 0.28 -27.65
C ASN A 3 -9.91 -0.18 -26.37
N LEU A 4 -10.96 0.55 -25.95
CA LEU A 4 -11.67 0.27 -24.71
C LEU A 4 -12.43 -1.06 -24.74
N ASP A 5 -12.96 -1.49 -25.89
CA ASP A 5 -13.68 -2.75 -25.99
C ASP A 5 -12.75 -3.94 -25.79
N GLN A 6 -11.52 -3.86 -26.32
CA GLN A 6 -10.48 -4.85 -26.06
C GLN A 6 -10.13 -4.92 -24.56
N ILE A 7 -10.04 -3.77 -23.87
CA ILE A 7 -9.77 -3.74 -22.43
C ILE A 7 -10.94 -4.32 -21.63
N ARG A 8 -12.19 -3.99 -21.97
CA ARG A 8 -13.37 -4.52 -21.27
C ARG A 8 -13.39 -6.05 -21.29
N ASN A 9 -13.00 -6.67 -22.41
CA ASN A 9 -12.93 -8.13 -22.52
C ASN A 9 -11.88 -8.78 -21.61
N LEU A 10 -11.00 -8.00 -20.97
CA LEU A 10 -10.02 -8.50 -20.00
C LEU A 10 -10.56 -8.58 -18.56
N PHE A 11 -11.80 -8.16 -18.30
CA PHE A 11 -12.39 -8.18 -16.96
C PHE A 11 -13.47 -9.24 -16.84
N ILE A 12 -13.34 -10.09 -15.83
CA ILE A 12 -14.33 -11.10 -15.50
C ILE A 12 -15.49 -10.43 -14.76
N GLY A 13 -16.72 -10.78 -15.14
CA GLY A 13 -17.94 -10.34 -14.46
C GLY A 13 -18.65 -9.16 -15.11
N LEU A 14 -18.07 -8.48 -16.09
CA LEU A 14 -18.71 -7.32 -16.75
C LEU A 14 -20.02 -7.66 -17.48
N GLU A 15 -20.19 -8.90 -17.93
CA GLU A 15 -21.41 -9.38 -18.60
C GLU A 15 -22.37 -10.10 -17.64
N THR A 16 -22.04 -10.17 -16.34
CA THR A 16 -22.91 -10.77 -15.33
C THR A 16 -24.23 -10.01 -15.27
N LYS A 17 -25.33 -10.76 -15.19
CA LYS A 17 -26.68 -10.20 -15.10
C LYS A 17 -27.25 -10.41 -13.71
N TYR A 18 -27.88 -9.38 -13.17
CA TYR A 18 -28.55 -9.41 -11.87
C TYR A 18 -30.04 -9.11 -12.01
N PRO A 19 -30.88 -9.75 -11.18
CA PRO A 19 -32.31 -9.44 -11.16
C PRO A 19 -32.56 -8.04 -10.61
N THR A 20 -33.53 -7.35 -11.20
CA THR A 20 -34.01 -6.06 -10.73
C THR A 20 -35.34 -6.22 -9.99
N ARG A 21 -35.73 -5.18 -9.24
CA ARG A 21 -37.05 -5.08 -8.61
C ARG A 21 -38.20 -5.16 -9.63
N LEU A 22 -37.95 -4.87 -10.90
CA LEU A 22 -38.93 -4.91 -11.97
C LEU A 22 -39.08 -6.30 -12.62
N GLY A 23 -38.42 -7.33 -12.09
CA GLY A 23 -38.48 -8.70 -12.62
C GLY A 23 -37.67 -8.92 -13.89
N THR A 24 -36.88 -7.93 -14.32
CA THR A 24 -35.95 -8.06 -15.45
C THR A 24 -34.53 -8.33 -14.97
N ASN A 25 -33.71 -8.97 -15.80
CA ASN A 25 -32.28 -9.11 -15.57
C ASN A 25 -31.52 -8.04 -16.35
N ILE A 26 -30.70 -7.24 -15.65
CA ILE A 26 -29.84 -6.23 -16.28
C ILE A 26 -28.37 -6.62 -16.14
N ARG A 27 -27.58 -6.23 -17.13
CA ARG A 27 -26.13 -6.34 -17.08
C ARG A 27 -25.57 -5.46 -15.96
N GLN A 28 -24.55 -5.96 -15.26
CA GLN A 28 -23.86 -5.23 -14.21
C GLN A 28 -23.20 -3.94 -14.76
N CYS A 29 -23.43 -2.83 -14.07
CA CYS A 29 -22.60 -1.63 -14.17
C CYS A 29 -21.76 -1.53 -12.89
N TYR A 30 -20.50 -1.93 -12.96
CA TYR A 30 -19.63 -2.01 -11.78
C TYR A 30 -18.96 -0.66 -11.49
N LEU A 31 -19.46 0.05 -10.49
CA LEU A 31 -18.99 1.38 -10.08
C LEU A 31 -18.43 1.40 -8.64
N ASP A 32 -17.92 0.26 -8.18
CA ASP A 32 -17.40 0.07 -6.82
C ASP A 32 -15.90 -0.31 -6.81
N SER A 33 -15.17 0.13 -7.84
CA SER A 33 -13.73 -0.21 -8.02
C SER A 33 -12.85 0.32 -6.89
N THR A 34 -13.30 1.37 -6.20
CA THR A 34 -12.65 1.95 -5.01
C THR A 34 -12.57 0.95 -3.85
N ALA A 35 -13.58 0.09 -3.70
CA ALA A 35 -13.59 -0.96 -2.68
C ALA A 35 -12.73 -2.15 -3.12
N SER A 36 -12.96 -2.65 -4.33
CA SER A 36 -12.14 -3.69 -4.97
C SER A 36 -12.30 -3.61 -6.47
N SER A 37 -11.27 -3.96 -7.23
CA SER A 37 -11.41 -4.07 -8.68
C SER A 37 -12.11 -5.37 -9.08
N LEU A 38 -12.68 -5.41 -10.29
CA LEU A 38 -13.09 -6.66 -10.92
C LEU A 38 -11.86 -7.52 -11.21
N ALA A 39 -12.05 -8.84 -11.20
CA ALA A 39 -10.98 -9.77 -11.50
C ALA A 39 -10.46 -9.57 -12.93
N PHE A 40 -9.15 -9.38 -13.05
CA PHE A 40 -8.47 -9.20 -14.33
C PHE A 40 -8.06 -10.55 -14.89
N LEU A 41 -8.61 -10.89 -16.06
CA LEU A 41 -8.48 -12.19 -16.70
C LEU A 41 -7.00 -12.59 -16.90
N PRO A 42 -6.07 -11.71 -17.32
CA PRO A 42 -4.65 -12.05 -17.37
C PRO A 42 -4.06 -12.49 -16.03
N SER A 43 -4.41 -11.81 -14.92
CA SER A 43 -3.96 -12.21 -13.57
C SER A 43 -4.49 -13.59 -13.18
N VAL A 44 -5.76 -13.87 -13.50
CA VAL A 44 -6.39 -15.17 -13.20
C VAL A 44 -5.75 -16.29 -14.03
N ASN A 45 -5.54 -16.07 -15.32
CA ASN A 45 -4.89 -17.04 -16.20
C ASN A 45 -3.46 -17.33 -15.76
N PHE A 46 -2.70 -16.29 -15.40
CA PHE A 46 -1.34 -16.45 -14.88
C PHE A 46 -1.31 -17.33 -13.62
N ILE A 47 -2.22 -17.09 -12.65
CA ILE A 47 -2.28 -17.92 -11.44
C ILE A 47 -2.61 -19.37 -11.80
N ASN A 48 -3.59 -19.61 -12.66
CA ASN A 48 -3.96 -20.97 -13.08
C ASN A 48 -2.79 -21.71 -13.75
N ASP A 49 -1.99 -21.01 -14.54
CA ASP A 49 -0.79 -21.59 -15.15
C ASP A 49 0.34 -21.81 -14.14
N TYR A 50 0.55 -20.88 -13.21
CA TYR A 50 1.53 -21.00 -12.14
C TYR A 50 1.27 -22.19 -11.21
N LEU A 51 0.01 -22.54 -10.95
CA LEU A 51 -0.34 -23.63 -10.03
C LEU A 51 0.30 -24.98 -10.38
N LYS A 52 0.67 -25.20 -11.65
CA LYS A 52 1.42 -26.40 -12.10
C LYS A 52 2.82 -26.51 -11.49
N TYR A 53 3.37 -25.39 -11.04
CA TYR A 53 4.70 -25.26 -10.46
C TYR A 53 4.64 -24.88 -8.96
N TYR A 54 3.47 -24.94 -8.34
CA TYR A 54 3.28 -24.49 -6.97
C TYR A 54 4.17 -25.26 -5.98
N ALA A 55 4.95 -24.52 -5.20
CA ALA A 55 5.84 -25.04 -4.19
C ALA A 55 6.08 -23.99 -3.11
N ASN A 56 6.67 -24.41 -1.99
CA ASN A 56 7.11 -23.49 -0.97
C ASN A 56 8.24 -22.61 -1.52
N VAL A 57 8.15 -21.30 -1.28
CA VAL A 57 9.23 -20.36 -1.54
C VAL A 57 10.35 -20.56 -0.51
N HIS A 58 11.58 -20.16 -0.84
CA HIS A 58 12.78 -20.36 0.01
C HIS A 58 13.29 -21.81 0.07
N SER A 59 13.05 -22.58 -1.00
CA SER A 59 13.66 -23.89 -1.22
C SER A 59 14.24 -23.96 -2.63
N ASP A 60 15.45 -24.51 -2.76
CA ASP A 60 16.11 -24.78 -4.05
C ASP A 60 16.19 -26.27 -4.37
N SER A 61 15.51 -27.11 -3.59
CA SER A 61 15.65 -28.56 -3.66
C SER A 61 15.03 -29.19 -4.93
N HIS A 62 14.09 -28.51 -5.57
CA HIS A 62 13.44 -28.98 -6.80
C HIS A 62 12.98 -27.83 -7.69
N ASN A 63 12.74 -28.12 -8.97
CA ASN A 63 12.45 -27.11 -10.00
C ASN A 63 11.23 -26.24 -9.66
N SER A 64 10.14 -26.82 -9.15
CA SER A 64 8.96 -26.05 -8.74
C SER A 64 9.29 -25.01 -7.68
N ALA A 65 10.11 -25.35 -6.68
CA ALA A 65 10.51 -24.40 -5.63
C ALA A 65 11.40 -23.28 -6.17
N LYS A 66 12.31 -23.60 -7.09
CA LYS A 66 13.12 -22.58 -7.81
C LYS A 66 12.23 -21.61 -8.59
N ILE A 67 11.25 -22.13 -9.33
CA ILE A 67 10.29 -21.32 -10.10
C ILE A 67 9.48 -20.41 -9.17
N SER A 68 8.93 -20.96 -8.08
CA SER A 68 8.18 -20.18 -7.08
C SER A 68 9.02 -19.06 -6.46
N THR A 69 10.27 -19.35 -6.08
CA THR A 69 11.20 -18.36 -5.51
C THR A 69 11.52 -17.25 -6.52
N GLN A 70 11.86 -17.62 -7.76
CA GLN A 70 12.13 -16.64 -8.82
C GLN A 70 10.93 -15.75 -9.14
N LEU A 71 9.72 -16.30 -9.19
CA LEU A 71 8.51 -15.52 -9.42
C LEU A 71 8.20 -14.56 -8.27
N PHE A 72 8.45 -14.98 -7.03
CA PHE A 72 8.30 -14.11 -5.86
C PHE A 72 9.27 -12.93 -5.88
N GLU A 73 10.56 -13.19 -6.13
CA GLU A 73 11.60 -12.16 -6.26
C GLU A 73 11.34 -11.24 -7.45
N TRP A 74 10.96 -11.80 -8.59
CA TRP A 74 10.55 -11.03 -9.77
C TRP A 74 9.36 -10.11 -9.45
N SER A 75 8.33 -10.62 -8.77
CA SER A 75 7.15 -9.82 -8.39
C SER A 75 7.54 -8.65 -7.47
N ALA A 76 8.42 -8.87 -6.50
CA ALA A 76 8.94 -7.82 -5.64
C ALA A 76 9.67 -6.74 -6.45
N ASN A 77 10.54 -7.14 -7.39
CA ASN A 77 11.28 -6.23 -8.25
C ASN A 77 10.37 -5.43 -9.20
N GLU A 78 9.33 -6.04 -9.77
CA GLU A 78 8.36 -5.33 -10.61
C GLU A 78 7.56 -4.30 -9.80
N ILE A 79 7.23 -4.60 -8.54
CA ILE A 79 6.60 -3.62 -7.65
C ILE A 79 7.54 -2.44 -7.34
N LEU A 80 8.83 -2.70 -7.07
CA LEU A 80 9.79 -1.61 -6.86
C LEU A 80 9.92 -0.73 -8.10
N LYS A 81 9.98 -1.32 -9.30
CA LYS A 81 9.98 -0.57 -10.57
C LYS A 81 8.70 0.25 -10.76
N LEU A 82 7.54 -0.32 -10.44
CA LEU A 82 6.24 0.35 -10.57
C LEU A 82 6.18 1.68 -9.81
N VAL A 83 6.84 1.75 -8.65
CA VAL A 83 6.89 2.94 -7.80
C VAL A 83 8.21 3.70 -7.87
N ASN A 84 9.04 3.42 -8.89
CA ASN A 84 10.37 3.97 -9.10
C ASN A 84 11.26 3.94 -7.83
N ALA A 85 11.24 2.82 -7.11
CA ALA A 85 12.05 2.61 -5.92
C ALA A 85 13.39 1.96 -6.27
N ASP A 86 14.48 2.57 -5.79
CA ASP A 86 15.81 1.99 -5.88
C ASP A 86 15.91 0.73 -5.02
N PRO A 87 16.17 -0.46 -5.59
CA PRO A 87 16.29 -1.71 -4.84
C PRO A 87 17.47 -1.72 -3.87
N GLU A 88 18.46 -0.83 -3.98
CA GLU A 88 19.51 -0.68 -2.96
C GLU A 88 19.01 0.00 -1.70
N ILE A 89 18.00 0.87 -1.82
CA ILE A 89 17.42 1.63 -0.71
C ILE A 89 16.17 0.95 -0.15
N TYR A 90 15.34 0.38 -1.02
CA TYR A 90 14.02 -0.13 -0.70
C TYR A 90 13.94 -1.65 -0.86
N THR A 91 13.02 -2.26 -0.12
CA THR A 91 12.57 -3.63 -0.35
C THR A 91 11.04 -3.70 -0.37
N CYS A 92 10.51 -4.79 -0.92
CA CYS A 92 9.08 -5.05 -1.02
C CYS A 92 8.73 -6.29 -0.18
N ILE A 93 7.77 -6.15 0.73
CA ILE A 93 7.30 -7.20 1.63
C ILE A 93 5.83 -7.48 1.34
N PHE A 94 5.52 -8.75 1.09
CA PHE A 94 4.15 -9.23 0.96
C PHE A 94 3.62 -9.68 2.32
N LEU A 95 2.55 -9.04 2.79
CA LEU A 95 2.02 -9.25 4.15
C LEU A 95 0.61 -9.85 4.16
N GLY A 96 0.04 -10.11 2.98
CA GLY A 96 -1.35 -10.54 2.86
C GLY A 96 -2.34 -9.49 3.39
N SER A 97 -3.62 -9.86 3.53
CA SER A 97 -4.67 -9.08 4.17
C SER A 97 -4.76 -7.58 3.80
N GLY A 98 -4.47 -7.25 2.54
CA GLY A 98 -4.55 -5.90 1.97
C GLY A 98 -3.62 -4.88 2.63
N ALA A 99 -3.88 -3.59 2.37
CA ALA A 99 -3.09 -2.49 2.92
C ALA A 99 -3.04 -2.48 4.47
N THR A 100 -4.05 -3.04 5.14
CA THR A 100 -4.14 -3.07 6.60
C THR A 100 -2.96 -3.77 7.26
N ALA A 101 -2.54 -4.94 6.76
CA ALA A 101 -1.39 -5.66 7.33
C ALA A 101 -0.08 -4.92 7.08
N ALA A 102 0.06 -4.30 5.91
CA ALA A 102 1.21 -3.48 5.55
C ALA A 102 1.36 -2.24 6.45
N ILE A 103 0.27 -1.53 6.72
CA ILE A 103 0.28 -0.37 7.62
C ILE A 103 0.59 -0.79 9.06
N ASN A 104 -0.02 -1.89 9.54
CA ASN A 104 0.30 -2.42 10.86
C ASN A 104 1.80 -2.72 10.98
N ARG A 105 2.37 -3.42 9.98
CA ARG A 105 3.79 -3.76 9.99
C ARG A 105 4.68 -2.52 9.95
N ALA A 106 4.38 -1.56 9.08
CA ALA A 106 5.13 -0.30 9.01
C ALA A 106 5.07 0.46 10.35
N SER A 107 3.89 0.60 10.95
CA SER A 107 3.74 1.28 12.24
C SER A 107 4.50 0.58 13.38
N GLN A 108 4.55 -0.75 13.39
CA GLN A 108 5.32 -1.53 14.37
C GLN A 108 6.83 -1.30 14.22
N ILE A 109 7.34 -1.30 12.99
CA ILE A 109 8.76 -1.04 12.70
C ILE A 109 9.13 0.39 13.13
N LEU A 110 8.38 1.40 12.68
CA LEU A 110 8.67 2.80 12.99
C LEU A 110 8.62 3.09 14.49
N ARG A 111 7.73 2.42 15.24
CA ARG A 111 7.62 2.55 16.70
C ARG A 111 8.85 2.01 17.45
N GLN A 112 9.54 1.01 16.91
CA GLN A 112 10.77 0.50 17.52
C GLN A 112 11.95 1.44 17.32
N ILE A 113 12.01 2.13 16.19
CA ILE A 113 13.18 2.93 15.79
C ILE A 113 13.07 4.41 16.19
N ASN A 114 11.86 4.95 16.37
CA ASN A 114 11.66 6.35 16.73
C ASN A 114 10.81 6.50 18.01
N PRO A 115 11.45 6.76 19.16
CA PRO A 115 10.78 6.76 20.46
C PRO A 115 9.89 7.97 20.72
N LYS A 116 9.88 8.99 19.84
CA LYS A 116 9.01 10.17 19.93
C LYS A 116 7.54 9.76 20.16
N PRO A 117 6.76 10.38 21.06
CA PRO A 117 5.48 9.84 21.52
C PRO A 117 4.32 9.97 20.52
N ARG A 118 4.40 10.96 19.62
CA ARG A 118 3.25 11.43 18.84
C ARG A 118 3.29 10.97 17.38
N VAL A 119 2.14 10.72 16.80
CA VAL A 119 1.96 10.38 15.38
C VAL A 119 0.90 11.30 14.80
N LEU A 120 1.17 11.85 13.62
CA LEU A 120 0.20 12.67 12.90
C LEU A 120 -0.52 11.82 11.86
N VAL A 121 -1.85 11.87 11.88
CA VAL A 121 -2.73 11.14 10.94
C VAL A 121 -3.69 12.17 10.36
N SER A 122 -4.05 12.10 9.08
CA SER A 122 -5.06 13.04 8.56
C SER A 122 -6.49 12.66 8.99
N LEU A 123 -7.43 13.61 8.96
CA LEU A 123 -8.86 13.29 9.19
C LEU A 123 -9.51 12.49 8.04
N MET A 124 -8.88 12.41 6.87
CA MET A 124 -9.44 11.71 5.70
C MET A 124 -8.98 10.25 5.59
N GLU A 125 -8.21 9.76 6.56
CA GLU A 125 -7.66 8.41 6.50
C GLU A 125 -8.75 7.34 6.53
N HIS A 126 -8.55 6.31 5.71
CA HIS A 126 -9.29 5.07 5.88
C HIS A 126 -8.92 4.44 7.24
N HIS A 127 -9.85 3.72 7.88
CA HIS A 127 -9.60 3.13 9.21
C HIS A 127 -8.33 2.26 9.30
N SER A 128 -7.92 1.65 8.18
CA SER A 128 -6.66 0.89 8.08
C SER A 128 -5.41 1.74 8.29
N ASN A 129 -5.46 3.04 8.03
CA ASN A 129 -4.38 4.02 8.20
C ASN A 129 -4.59 4.96 9.39
N ASP A 130 -5.47 4.59 10.33
CA ASP A 130 -5.75 5.36 11.55
C ASP A 130 -5.69 4.47 12.80
N LEU A 131 -6.49 3.40 12.83
CA LEU A 131 -6.57 2.50 13.98
C LEU A 131 -5.22 1.88 14.42
N PRO A 132 -4.30 1.45 13.52
CA PRO A 132 -3.03 0.88 13.93
C PRO A 132 -2.16 1.82 14.76
N HIS A 133 -2.27 3.13 14.52
CA HIS A 133 -1.47 4.16 15.18
C HIS A 133 -1.99 4.44 16.59
N ARG A 134 -3.32 4.50 16.76
CA ARG A 134 -3.98 4.80 18.05
C ARG A 134 -3.63 3.82 19.16
N GLN A 135 -3.33 2.56 18.81
CA GLN A 135 -2.94 1.54 19.77
C GLN A 135 -1.49 1.65 20.25
N ARG A 136 -0.65 2.42 19.55
CA ARG A 136 0.82 2.41 19.71
C ARG A 136 1.41 3.76 20.04
N SER A 137 0.68 4.85 19.85
CA SER A 137 1.18 6.22 19.97
C SER A 137 0.07 7.20 20.29
N GLU A 138 0.43 8.38 20.79
CA GLU A 138 -0.49 9.50 20.87
C GLU A 138 -0.80 9.98 19.45
N VAL A 139 -2.05 9.87 19.01
CA VAL A 139 -2.44 10.27 17.66
C VAL A 139 -3.02 11.68 17.69
N THR A 140 -2.45 12.56 16.88
CA THR A 140 -3.03 13.87 16.57
C THR A 140 -3.58 13.84 15.16
N HIS A 141 -4.88 14.10 15.02
CA HIS A 141 -5.53 14.18 13.71
C HIS A 141 -5.34 15.57 13.09
N LEU A 142 -4.74 15.62 11.91
CA LEU A 142 -4.55 16.84 11.13
C LEU A 142 -5.88 17.26 10.50
N SER A 143 -6.25 18.52 10.75
CA SER A 143 -7.38 19.15 10.09
C SER A 143 -7.19 19.23 8.57
N LEU A 144 -8.31 19.23 7.87
CA LEU A 144 -8.34 19.44 6.42
C LEU A 144 -8.54 20.93 6.14
N LEU A 145 -8.04 21.40 5.00
CA LEU A 145 -8.26 22.77 4.54
C LEU A 145 -9.75 23.03 4.31
N ASP A 146 -10.24 24.16 4.81
CA ASP A 146 -11.61 24.66 4.58
C ASP A 146 -11.63 25.89 3.65
N THR A 147 -10.53 26.11 2.93
CA THR A 147 -10.42 27.22 1.98
C THR A 147 -10.87 26.76 0.59
N PRO A 148 -11.48 27.64 -0.24
CA PRO A 148 -11.87 27.28 -1.61
C PRO A 148 -10.69 26.74 -2.44
N THR A 149 -9.48 27.27 -2.20
CA THR A 149 -8.23 26.80 -2.80
C THR A 149 -7.64 25.66 -1.97
N GLY A 150 -8.05 24.42 -2.27
CA GLY A 150 -7.51 23.22 -1.60
C GLY A 150 -8.46 22.55 -0.61
N LEU A 151 -9.76 22.91 -0.65
CA LEU A 151 -10.82 22.35 0.19
C LEU A 151 -10.70 20.82 0.33
N GLY A 152 -10.67 20.36 1.58
CA GLY A 152 -10.59 18.94 1.93
C GLY A 152 -9.19 18.33 1.82
N GLY A 153 -8.18 19.06 1.35
CA GLY A 153 -6.78 18.60 1.34
C GLY A 153 -6.10 18.72 2.70
N ILE A 154 -4.94 18.08 2.86
CA ILE A 154 -4.12 18.22 4.08
C ILE A 154 -3.60 19.66 4.21
N ASP A 155 -3.83 20.26 5.37
CA ASP A 155 -3.27 21.57 5.71
C ASP A 155 -1.76 21.44 6.02
N ILE A 156 -0.94 21.86 5.06
CA ILE A 156 0.52 21.77 5.16
C ILE A 156 1.09 22.75 6.19
N GLU A 157 0.45 23.91 6.41
CA GLU A 157 0.90 24.87 7.40
C GLU A 157 0.64 24.32 8.80
N LYS A 158 -0.54 23.73 9.01
CA LYS A 158 -0.85 23.05 10.28
C LYS A 158 0.06 21.86 10.52
N LEU A 159 0.31 21.04 9.49
CA LEU A 159 1.29 19.96 9.56
C LEU A 159 2.67 20.48 10.00
N GLU A 160 3.16 21.58 9.42
CA GLU A 160 4.44 22.16 9.81
C GLU A 160 4.44 22.63 11.27
N GLN A 161 3.36 23.27 11.73
CA GLN A 161 3.21 23.70 13.12
C GLN A 161 3.29 22.51 14.07
N GLU A 162 2.62 21.41 13.76
CA GLU A 162 2.68 20.19 14.58
C GLU A 162 4.06 19.53 14.52
N LEU A 163 4.79 19.59 13.40
CA LEU A 163 6.14 19.04 13.32
C LEU A 163 7.18 19.88 14.09
N LYS A 164 6.97 21.19 14.21
CA LYS A 164 7.85 22.11 14.96
C LYS A 164 7.96 21.79 16.46
N THR A 165 7.02 21.04 17.02
CA THR A 165 7.09 20.54 18.41
C THR A 165 8.21 19.51 18.62
N LYS A 166 8.69 18.88 17.54
CA LYS A 166 9.77 17.86 17.51
C LYS A 166 9.48 16.57 18.30
N ASP A 167 8.25 16.36 18.74
CA ASP A 167 7.79 15.15 19.44
C ASP A 167 7.05 14.16 18.53
N VAL A 168 7.01 14.43 17.22
CA VAL A 168 6.35 13.61 16.21
C VAL A 168 7.30 12.53 15.69
N SER A 169 6.94 11.27 15.90
CA SER A 169 7.66 10.08 15.42
C SER A 169 7.54 9.92 13.92
N TYR A 170 6.31 9.90 13.42
CA TYR A 170 6.02 9.80 12.01
C TYR A 170 4.66 10.40 11.64
N VAL A 171 4.50 10.64 10.35
CA VAL A 171 3.26 11.12 9.72
C VAL A 171 2.69 9.97 8.88
N ALA A 172 1.42 9.63 9.06
CA ALA A 172 0.74 8.62 8.25
C ALA A 172 -0.39 9.29 7.47
N VAL A 173 -0.30 9.29 6.14
CA VAL A 173 -1.26 9.98 5.27
C VAL A 173 -1.60 9.16 4.04
N THR A 174 -2.85 9.28 3.59
CA THR A 174 -3.27 8.77 2.29
C THR A 174 -2.78 9.70 1.19
N GLY A 175 -2.28 9.12 0.10
CA GLY A 175 -1.95 9.93 -1.06
C GLY A 175 -3.15 10.30 -1.92
N VAL A 176 -4.20 9.47 -1.92
CA VAL A 176 -5.50 9.76 -2.57
C VAL A 176 -6.64 9.32 -1.67
N SER A 177 -7.51 10.24 -1.27
CA SER A 177 -8.67 9.91 -0.45
C SER A 177 -9.61 8.94 -1.17
N ASN A 178 -9.99 7.85 -0.50
CA ASN A 178 -10.97 6.89 -1.02
C ASN A 178 -12.41 7.42 -1.02
N VAL A 179 -12.67 8.54 -0.34
CA VAL A 179 -14.01 9.14 -0.25
C VAL A 179 -14.12 10.34 -1.18
N THR A 180 -13.16 11.28 -1.11
CA THR A 180 -13.24 12.55 -1.85
C THR A 180 -12.47 12.54 -3.16
N GLY A 181 -11.56 11.58 -3.36
CA GLY A 181 -10.65 11.54 -4.52
C GLY A 181 -9.56 12.61 -4.51
N ILE A 182 -9.44 13.37 -3.41
CA ILE A 182 -8.42 14.41 -3.27
C ILE A 182 -7.03 13.79 -3.30
N ILE A 183 -6.15 14.36 -4.13
CA ILE A 183 -4.74 13.97 -4.27
C ILE A 183 -3.92 14.85 -3.33
N ASN A 184 -3.23 14.23 -2.37
CA ASN A 184 -2.37 14.93 -1.41
C ASN A 184 -0.95 15.12 -1.96
N PRO A 185 -0.26 16.24 -1.64
CA PRO A 185 1.09 16.51 -2.12
C PRO A 185 2.13 15.71 -1.32
N ILE A 186 2.16 14.39 -1.51
CA ILE A 186 2.96 13.44 -0.70
C ILE A 186 4.46 13.77 -0.66
N GLU A 187 5.03 14.29 -1.76
CA GLU A 187 6.43 14.71 -1.81
C GLU A 187 6.73 15.88 -0.86
N LYS A 188 5.82 16.86 -0.82
CA LYS A 188 5.93 18.02 0.08
C LYS A 188 5.80 17.58 1.53
N ILE A 189 4.85 16.69 1.82
CA ILE A 189 4.62 16.14 3.17
C ILE A 189 5.85 15.34 3.63
N ALA A 190 6.39 14.46 2.78
CA ALA A 190 7.58 13.67 3.09
C ALA A 190 8.79 14.56 3.39
N LYS A 191 9.10 15.50 2.50
CA LYS A 191 10.19 16.46 2.69
C LYS A 191 10.05 17.25 4.00
N LEU A 192 8.82 17.67 4.31
CA LEU A 192 8.53 18.41 5.52
C LEU A 192 8.72 17.56 6.77
N ALA A 193 8.17 16.34 6.81
CA ALA A 193 8.36 15.39 7.91
C ALA A 193 9.85 15.13 8.18
N HIS A 194 10.63 14.84 7.13
CA HIS A 194 12.07 14.60 7.25
C HIS A 194 12.83 15.82 7.78
N SER A 195 12.41 17.05 7.45
CA SER A 195 13.07 18.25 7.96
C SER A 195 12.93 18.47 9.47
N TYR A 196 12.04 17.72 10.13
CA TYR A 196 11.83 17.73 11.59
C TYR A 196 12.15 16.37 12.24
N ASP A 197 12.96 15.53 11.58
CA ASP A 197 13.36 14.19 12.05
C ASP A 197 12.16 13.26 12.32
N SER A 198 11.11 13.38 11.50
CA SER A 198 9.93 12.51 11.53
C SER A 198 9.89 11.64 10.28
N TYR A 199 9.51 10.37 10.42
CA TYR A 199 9.32 9.47 9.29
C TYR A 199 7.95 9.67 8.62
N ILE A 200 7.71 9.03 7.48
CA ILE A 200 6.41 9.08 6.79
C ILE A 200 5.96 7.71 6.25
N ILE A 201 4.69 7.40 6.49
CA ILE A 201 3.94 6.29 5.86
C ILE A 201 2.95 6.89 4.87
N ILE A 202 3.00 6.42 3.62
CA ILE A 202 2.02 6.77 2.59
C ILE A 202 1.10 5.57 2.33
N ASP A 203 -0.20 5.75 2.60
CA ASP A 203 -1.23 4.83 2.11
C ASP A 203 -1.54 5.16 0.64
N ALA A 204 -1.02 4.31 -0.25
CA ALA A 204 -1.18 4.43 -1.69
C ALA A 204 -2.22 3.42 -2.24
N ALA A 205 -3.13 2.90 -1.41
CA ALA A 205 -4.14 1.94 -1.84
C ALA A 205 -5.04 2.46 -2.99
N GLN A 206 -5.32 3.77 -3.02
CA GLN A 206 -6.03 4.42 -4.14
C GLN A 206 -5.10 5.10 -5.15
N MET A 207 -3.87 5.44 -4.78
CA MET A 207 -2.91 5.99 -5.73
C MET A 207 -2.46 4.94 -6.74
N GLY A 208 -2.09 3.75 -6.25
CA GLY A 208 -1.51 2.67 -7.04
C GLY A 208 -2.25 2.34 -8.34
N PRO A 209 -3.60 2.20 -8.34
CA PRO A 209 -4.34 1.93 -9.58
C PRO A 209 -4.62 3.16 -10.46
N HIS A 210 -4.34 4.39 -9.98
CA HIS A 210 -4.86 5.60 -10.61
C HIS A 210 -3.79 6.60 -11.06
N MET A 211 -2.57 6.54 -10.52
CA MET A 211 -1.52 7.49 -10.85
C MET A 211 -0.12 6.90 -10.62
N PRO A 212 0.90 7.40 -11.34
CA PRO A 212 2.29 7.03 -11.07
C PRO A 212 2.72 7.47 -9.67
N ILE A 213 3.63 6.70 -9.08
CA ILE A 213 4.25 6.98 -7.79
C ILE A 213 5.76 6.96 -8.04
N ASP A 214 6.47 7.96 -7.54
CA ASP A 214 7.92 8.06 -7.70
C ASP A 214 8.60 8.17 -6.32
N LEU A 215 9.13 7.06 -5.83
CA LEU A 215 9.84 7.01 -4.55
C LEU A 215 11.26 7.59 -4.64
N ALA A 216 11.87 7.69 -5.82
CA ALA A 216 13.14 8.40 -5.98
C ALA A 216 12.99 9.90 -5.67
N ILE A 217 11.82 10.47 -5.99
CA ILE A 217 11.46 11.86 -5.69
C ILE A 217 10.83 11.99 -4.29
N CYS A 218 9.76 11.24 -4.01
CA CYS A 218 8.99 11.35 -2.77
C CYS A 218 9.80 10.93 -1.52
N LYS A 219 10.67 9.93 -1.66
CA LYS A 219 11.54 9.41 -0.59
C LYS A 219 10.81 8.99 0.68
N ALA A 220 9.54 8.60 0.58
CA ALA A 220 8.76 8.09 1.71
C ALA A 220 9.48 6.93 2.40
N ASP A 221 9.29 6.79 3.72
CA ASP A 221 9.94 5.75 4.51
C ASP A 221 9.24 4.40 4.34
N ALA A 222 7.91 4.45 4.25
CA ALA A 222 7.06 3.32 3.89
C ALA A 222 5.96 3.77 2.91
N LEU A 223 5.68 2.94 1.90
CA LEU A 223 4.58 3.08 0.96
C LEU A 223 3.78 1.77 0.93
N VAL A 224 2.45 1.89 1.00
CA VAL A 224 1.55 0.73 1.08
C VAL A 224 0.66 0.64 -0.15
N LEU A 225 0.56 -0.54 -0.74
CA LEU A 225 -0.36 -0.85 -1.85
C LEU A 225 -1.36 -1.94 -1.45
N ALA A 226 -2.56 -1.89 -2.05
CA ALA A 226 -3.61 -2.88 -1.91
C ALA A 226 -3.86 -3.57 -3.25
N GLY A 227 -3.38 -4.80 -3.43
CA GLY A 227 -3.42 -5.43 -4.76
C GLY A 227 -4.84 -5.74 -5.26
N HIS A 228 -5.81 -5.96 -4.37
CA HIS A 228 -7.22 -6.16 -4.76
C HIS A 228 -7.87 -4.92 -5.40
N LYS A 229 -7.29 -3.74 -5.18
CA LYS A 229 -7.66 -2.49 -5.89
C LYS A 229 -6.85 -2.29 -7.17
N MET A 230 -5.79 -3.07 -7.35
CA MET A 230 -4.86 -3.03 -8.49
C MET A 230 -4.96 -4.30 -9.34
N TYR A 231 -6.17 -4.85 -9.51
CA TYR A 231 -6.44 -5.93 -10.46
C TYR A 231 -5.76 -7.27 -10.12
N ALA A 232 -5.20 -7.40 -8.92
CA ALA A 232 -4.74 -8.67 -8.40
C ALA A 232 -5.91 -9.37 -7.67
N PRO A 233 -6.12 -10.68 -7.89
CA PRO A 233 -7.14 -11.42 -7.16
C PRO A 233 -6.76 -11.62 -5.69
N SER A 234 -7.75 -11.96 -4.86
CA SER A 234 -7.63 -12.06 -3.40
C SER A 234 -7.24 -10.71 -2.77
N SER A 235 -6.64 -10.71 -1.58
CA SER A 235 -6.29 -9.49 -0.85
C SER A 235 -4.79 -9.38 -0.52
N PRO A 236 -3.89 -9.36 -1.52
CA PRO A 236 -2.47 -9.16 -1.25
C PRO A 236 -2.23 -7.74 -0.71
N GLY A 237 -1.53 -7.67 0.42
CA GLY A 237 -1.01 -6.44 1.01
C GLY A 237 0.48 -6.31 0.71
N VAL A 238 0.90 -5.13 0.27
CA VAL A 238 2.27 -4.86 -0.15
C VAL A 238 2.80 -3.68 0.64
N LEU A 239 3.96 -3.87 1.28
CA LEU A 239 4.73 -2.83 1.96
C LEU A 239 6.04 -2.63 1.22
N ILE A 240 6.25 -1.44 0.66
CA ILE A 240 7.55 -0.98 0.18
C ILE A 240 8.17 -0.12 1.28
N ILE A 241 9.36 -0.49 1.77
CA ILE A 241 9.98 0.16 2.93
C ILE A 241 11.49 0.29 2.74
N LYS A 242 12.08 1.35 3.28
CA LYS A 242 13.55 1.51 3.29
C LYS A 242 14.21 0.40 4.09
N LYS A 243 15.22 -0.25 3.52
CA LYS A 243 15.97 -1.36 4.14
C LYS A 243 16.58 -0.98 5.49
N VAL A 244 17.13 0.23 5.60
CA VAL A 244 17.73 0.76 6.84
C VAL A 244 16.78 0.73 8.05
N LEU A 245 15.46 0.82 7.83
CA LEU A 245 14.47 0.78 8.90
C LEU A 245 14.27 -0.65 9.41
N LEU A 246 14.38 -1.64 8.52
CA LEU A 246 14.35 -3.06 8.87
C LEU A 246 15.61 -3.45 9.66
N ASP A 247 16.78 -3.04 9.15
CA ASP A 247 18.08 -3.31 9.79
C ASP A 247 18.18 -2.71 11.20
N SER A 248 17.46 -1.63 11.44
CA SER A 248 17.39 -0.94 12.73
C SER A 248 16.28 -1.46 13.67
N SER A 249 15.51 -2.46 13.24
CA SER A 249 14.36 -3.00 13.98
C SER A 249 14.55 -4.48 14.32
N LYS A 250 13.84 -4.95 15.34
CA LYS A 250 13.75 -6.38 15.66
C LYS A 250 12.59 -7.00 14.87
N PRO A 251 12.69 -8.29 14.48
CA PRO A 251 11.58 -9.00 13.87
C PRO A 251 10.28 -8.84 14.68
N ILE A 252 9.19 -8.48 13.99
CA ILE A 252 7.89 -8.27 14.62
C ILE A 252 7.22 -9.60 14.93
N ASP A 253 7.16 -10.48 13.93
CA ASP A 253 6.63 -11.83 14.04
C ASP A 253 7.83 -12.79 14.01
N LEU A 254 7.85 -13.76 14.92
CA LEU A 254 8.86 -14.83 14.97
C LEU A 254 8.24 -16.12 14.46
N GLY A 255 8.95 -16.83 13.58
CA GLY A 255 8.44 -18.06 12.97
C GLY A 255 9.45 -18.81 12.11
N GLY A 256 8.95 -19.80 11.37
CA GLY A 256 9.78 -20.63 10.47
C GLY A 256 10.46 -19.80 9.37
N GLY A 257 11.67 -20.22 8.96
CA GLY A 257 12.48 -19.52 7.97
C GLY A 257 13.34 -18.37 8.52
N MET A 258 13.24 -18.08 9.83
CA MET A 258 14.03 -17.04 10.52
C MET A 258 15.21 -17.61 11.33
N VAL A 259 15.53 -18.89 11.14
CA VAL A 259 16.61 -19.60 11.82
C VAL A 259 17.85 -19.61 10.92
N THR A 260 19.01 -19.26 11.48
CA THR A 260 20.31 -19.34 10.79
C THR A 260 20.81 -20.78 10.64
N ASP A 261 20.27 -21.71 11.43
CA ASP A 261 20.58 -23.14 11.37
C ASP A 261 19.35 -23.99 11.73
N VAL A 262 19.16 -25.10 11.03
CA VAL A 262 18.06 -26.07 11.22
C VAL A 262 18.60 -27.49 11.44
N SER A 263 19.83 -27.60 11.95
CA SER A 263 20.48 -28.85 12.37
C SER A 263 19.65 -29.68 13.34
#